data_AF-A0A354M884-F1
#
_entry.id   AF-A0A354M884-F1
#
_cell.length_a   1.000
_cell.length_b   1.000
_cell.length_c   1.000
_cell.angle_alpha   90.00
_cell.angle_beta   90.00
_cell.angle_gamma   90.00
#
_symmetry.space_group_name_H-M   'P 1'
#
loop_
_entity.id
_entity.type
_entity.pdbx_description
1 polymer ?
#
loop_
_entity_poly.entity_id
_entity_poly.type
_entity_poly.pdbx_seq_one_letter_code
_entity_poly.pdbx_strand_id
1 'polypeptide(L)'
;MKNQTENEISYLKKQIMELPDKAKDAVCFMIENFDLIEEMCRDTALSQVEIQKRIEAAKEKEDYILMIILCAAKVLKNAEK
;
A
#
# COMPACT_ATOMS: atom_id res chain seq x y z
N MET A 1 -0.60 23.61 20.78
CA MET A 1 -1.04 22.27 20.33
C MET A 1 0.07 21.71 19.48
N LYS A 2 0.73 20.60 19.87
CA LYS A 2 1.42 19.79 18.86
C LYS A 2 0.36 19.42 17.83
N ASN A 3 0.65 19.75 16.57
CA ASN A 3 -0.30 19.70 15.48
C ASN A 3 -0.87 18.28 15.40
N GLN A 4 -2.19 18.11 15.25
CA GLN A 4 -2.83 16.80 15.11
C GLN A 4 -2.09 15.89 14.11
N THR A 5 -1.62 16.47 13.01
CA THR A 5 -0.79 15.81 12.00
C THR A 5 0.51 15.23 12.56
N GLU A 6 1.20 15.91 13.47
CA GLU A 6 2.43 15.40 14.10
C GLU A 6 2.14 14.16 14.96
N ASN A 7 1.00 14.14 15.64
CA ASN A 7 0.59 12.98 16.44
C ASN A 7 0.24 11.78 15.54
N GLU A 8 -0.46 12.02 14.42
CA GLU A 8 -0.78 10.99 13.43
C GLU A 8 0.48 10.43 12.76
N ILE A 9 1.42 11.28 12.37
CA ILE A 9 2.73 10.86 11.82
C ILE A 9 3.51 10.05 12.86
N SER A 10 3.55 10.50 14.12
CA SER A 10 4.24 9.76 15.19
C SER A 10 3.60 8.40 15.45
N TYR A 11 2.27 8.31 15.34
CA TYR A 11 1.55 7.05 15.48
C TYR A 11 1.86 6.09 14.33
N LEU A 12 1.82 6.57 13.08
CA LEU A 12 2.18 5.77 11.90
C LEU A 12 3.63 5.29 11.97
N LYS A 13 4.56 6.16 12.36
CA LYS A 13 5.96 5.78 12.56
C LYS A 13 6.09 4.63 13.55
N LYS A 14 5.36 4.66 14.67
CA LYS A 14 5.38 3.58 15.66
C LYS A 14 4.88 2.26 15.04
N GLN A 15 3.77 2.30 14.32
CA GLN A 15 3.26 1.09 13.66
C GLN A 15 4.22 0.52 12.62
N ILE A 16 4.83 1.36 11.79
CA ILE A 16 5.82 0.92 10.78
C ILE A 16 7.02 0.26 11.46
N MET A 17 7.47 0.78 12.60
CA MET A 17 8.59 0.19 13.34
C MET A 17 8.30 -1.22 13.89
N GLU A 18 7.03 -1.55 14.13
CA GLU A 18 6.58 -2.86 14.62
C GLU A 18 6.43 -3.90 13.49
N LEU A 19 6.54 -3.50 12.22
CA LEU A 19 6.45 -4.41 11.07
C LEU A 19 7.72 -5.28 10.89
N PRO A 20 7.61 -6.43 10.21
CA PRO A 20 8.76 -7.15 9.67
C PRO A 20 9.56 -6.28 8.70
N ASP A 21 10.87 -6.51 8.59
CA ASP A 21 11.76 -5.65 7.78
C ASP A 21 11.34 -5.58 6.31
N LYS A 22 10.99 -6.72 5.68
CA LYS A 22 10.46 -6.73 4.31
C LYS A 22 9.20 -5.88 4.12
N ALA A 23 8.36 -5.78 5.15
CA ALA A 23 7.15 -4.97 5.10
C ALA A 23 7.46 -3.47 5.30
N LYS A 24 8.49 -3.14 6.08
CA LYS A 24 9.02 -1.76 6.15
C LYS A 24 9.58 -1.33 4.80
N ASP A 25 10.35 -2.19 4.14
CA ASP A 25 10.90 -1.93 2.81
C ASP A 25 9.78 -1.64 1.80
N ALA A 26 8.68 -2.39 1.85
CA ALA A 26 7.51 -2.14 1.02
C ALA A 26 6.83 -0.79 1.31
N VAL A 27 6.75 -0.37 2.58
CA VAL A 27 6.23 0.95 2.95
C VAL A 27 7.16 2.06 2.45
N CYS A 28 8.48 1.93 2.62
CA CYS A 28 9.46 2.87 2.09
C CYS A 28 9.33 2.98 0.56
N PHE A 29 9.25 1.85 -0.15
CA PHE A 29 9.03 1.81 -1.58
C PHE A 29 7.76 2.56 -1.99
N MET A 30 6.64 2.36 -1.29
CA MET A 30 5.38 3.06 -1.56
C MET A 30 5.50 4.57 -1.34
N ILE A 31 6.18 5.02 -0.29
CA ILE A 31 6.37 6.45 0.00
C ILE A 31 7.26 7.10 -1.06
N GLU A 32 8.35 6.45 -1.45
CA GLU A 32 9.31 6.98 -2.42
C GLU A 32 8.76 7.01 -3.85
N ASN A 33 7.80 6.13 -4.16
CA ASN A 33 7.27 5.94 -5.52
C ASN A 33 5.76 6.19 -5.60
N PHE A 34 5.19 6.98 -4.67
CA PHE A 34 3.74 7.15 -4.54
C PHE A 34 3.08 7.58 -5.85
N ASP A 35 3.59 8.64 -6.48
CA ASP A 35 3.01 9.20 -7.71
C ASP A 35 2.97 8.17 -8.85
N LEU A 36 4.06 7.41 -9.01
CA LEU A 36 4.16 6.34 -10.01
C LEU A 36 3.17 5.20 -9.72
N ILE A 37 3.09 4.76 -8.46
CA ILE A 37 2.16 3.70 -8.07
C ILE A 37 0.72 4.17 -8.28
N GLU A 38 0.41 5.42 -7.96
CA GLU A 38 -0.91 6.02 -8.17
C GLU A 38 -1.29 6.02 -9.66
N GLU A 39 -0.37 6.44 -10.54
CA GLU A 39 -0.54 6.39 -12.00
C GLU A 39 -0.79 4.96 -12.51
N MET A 40 0.06 4.00 -12.12
CA MET A 40 -0.06 2.60 -12.55
C MET A 40 -1.36 1.92 -12.08
N CYS A 41 -1.88 2.34 -10.93
CA CYS A 41 -2.98 1.68 -10.26
C CYS A 41 -4.37 2.17 -10.71
N ARG A 42 -4.48 3.39 -11.24
CA ARG A 42 -5.75 3.96 -11.71
C ARG A 42 -6.37 3.13 -12.85
N ASP A 43 -5.60 2.90 -13.92
CA ASP A 43 -6.10 2.24 -15.14
C ASP A 43 -5.85 0.72 -15.18
N THR A 44 -5.90 0.04 -14.04
CA THR A 44 -5.66 -1.40 -14.03
C THR A 44 -6.78 -2.20 -14.72
N ALA A 45 -6.39 -3.03 -15.71
CA ALA A 45 -7.29 -3.94 -16.41
C ALA A 45 -7.80 -5.10 -15.53
N LEU A 46 -7.23 -5.30 -14.33
CA LEU A 46 -7.58 -6.40 -13.44
C LEU A 46 -8.95 -6.19 -12.81
N SER A 47 -9.78 -7.24 -12.75
CA SER A 47 -11.03 -7.19 -11.99
C SER A 47 -10.76 -7.14 -10.48
N GLN A 48 -11.73 -6.64 -9.70
CA GLN A 48 -11.63 -6.60 -8.24
C GLN A 48 -11.39 -7.99 -7.61
N VAL A 49 -12.01 -9.03 -8.18
CA VAL A 49 -11.81 -10.43 -7.75
C VAL A 49 -10.39 -10.89 -8.03
N GLU A 50 -9.84 -10.54 -9.19
CA GLU A 50 -8.47 -10.89 -9.56
C GLU A 50 -7.44 -10.17 -8.69
N ILE A 51 -7.65 -8.88 -8.40
CA ILE A 51 -6.81 -8.11 -7.48
C ILE A 51 -6.81 -8.76 -6.10
N GLN A 52 -7.99 -9.14 -5.56
CA GLN A 52 -8.08 -9.78 -4.25
C GLN A 52 -7.34 -11.11 -4.19
N LYS A 53 -7.50 -11.98 -5.20
CA LYS A 53 -6.76 -13.26 -5.29
C LYS A 53 -5.25 -13.04 -5.29
N ARG A 54 -4.76 -12.01 -6.00
CA ARG A 54 -3.33 -11.71 -6.06
C ARG A 54 -2.80 -11.12 -4.75
N ILE A 55 -3.61 -10.37 -4.00
CA ILE A 55 -3.26 -9.89 -2.65
C ILE A 55 -3.02 -11.08 -1.72
N GLU A 56 -3.92 -12.06 -1.74
CA GLU A 56 -3.80 -13.28 -0.93
C GLU A 56 -2.52 -14.07 -1.30
N ALA A 57 -2.27 -14.27 -2.60
CA ALA A 57 -1.06 -14.94 -3.07
C ALA A 57 0.23 -14.17 -2.72
N ALA A 58 0.22 -12.84 -2.78
CA ALA A 58 1.35 -12.00 -2.38
C ALA A 58 1.62 -12.10 -0.87
N LYS A 59 0.55 -12.11 -0.06
CA LYS A 59 0.63 -12.28 1.39
C LYS A 59 1.24 -13.63 1.78
N GLU A 60 0.80 -14.72 1.14
CA GLU A 60 1.35 -16.07 1.37
C GLU A 60 2.85 -16.16 1.05
N LYS A 61 3.32 -15.38 0.07
CA LYS A 61 4.72 -15.32 -0.35
C LYS A 61 5.55 -14.28 0.40
N GLU A 62 4.94 -13.54 1.33
CA GLU A 62 5.54 -12.36 1.97
C GLU A 62 6.06 -11.31 0.95
N ASP A 63 5.42 -11.23 -0.22
CA ASP A 63 5.71 -10.22 -1.24
C ASP A 63 4.94 -8.94 -0.92
N TYR A 64 5.43 -8.22 0.09
CA TYR A 64 4.77 -7.03 0.61
C TYR A 64 4.75 -5.87 -0.40
N ILE A 65 5.70 -5.80 -1.34
CA ILE A 65 5.73 -4.79 -2.41
C ILE A 65 4.58 -5.04 -3.37
N LEU A 66 4.43 -6.27 -3.88
CA LEU A 66 3.31 -6.59 -4.74
C LEU A 66 1.98 -6.41 -3.99
N MET A 67 1.93 -6.78 -2.71
CA MET A 67 0.74 -6.62 -1.88
C MET A 67 0.31 -5.14 -1.77
N ILE A 68 1.23 -4.20 -1.48
CA ILE A 68 0.88 -2.78 -1.34
C ILE A 68 0.43 -2.16 -2.66
N ILE A 69 1.05 -2.53 -3.79
CA ILE A 69 0.65 -2.09 -5.14
C ILE A 69 -0.77 -2.59 -5.45
N LEU A 70 -1.06 -3.87 -5.21
CA LEU A 70 -2.39 -4.43 -5.45
C LEU A 70 -3.47 -3.81 -4.55
N CYS A 71 -3.14 -3.49 -3.29
CA CYS A 71 -4.01 -2.74 -2.40
C CYS A 71 -4.31 -1.33 -2.95
N ALA A 72 -3.29 -0.61 -3.44
CA ALA A 72 -3.46 0.70 -4.08
C ALA A 72 -4.36 0.60 -5.31
N ALA A 73 -4.10 -0.38 -6.20
CA ALA A 73 -4.93 -0.68 -7.37
C ALA A 73 -6.39 -0.97 -6.99
N LYS A 74 -6.62 -1.71 -5.91
CA LYS A 74 -7.98 -2.01 -5.42
C LYS A 74 -8.75 -0.75 -5.03
N VAL A 75 -8.10 0.17 -4.33
CA VAL A 75 -8.70 1.40 -3.79
C VAL A 75 -8.92 2.42 -4.90
N LEU A 76 -7.89 2.69 -5.71
CA LEU A 76 -7.93 3.73 -6.75
C LEU A 76 -8.95 3.37 -7.83
N LYS A 77 -9.06 2.10 -8.22
CA LYS A 77 -10.12 1.63 -9.12
C LYS A 77 -11.54 1.85 -8.59
N ASN A 78 -11.74 1.90 -7.28
CA ASN A 78 -13.04 2.17 -6.68
C ASN A 78 -13.33 3.67 -6.53
N ALA A 79 -12.31 4.54 -6.56
CA ALA A 79 -12.46 5.99 -6.46
C ALA A 79 -12.96 6.64 -7.77
N GLU A 80 -12.93 5.91 -8.89
CA GLU A 80 -13.44 6.36 -10.20
C GLU A 80 -14.94 6.11 -10.43
N LYS A 81 -15.66 5.58 -9.42
CA LYS A 81 -17.13 5.38 -9.46
C LYS A 81 -17.85 6.42 -8.63
#